data_AF-A0A7T5EY75-F1
#
_entry.id   AF-A0A7T5EY75-F1
#
_cell.length_a   1.000
_cell.length_b   1.000
_cell.length_c   1.000
_cell.angle_alpha   90.00
_cell.angle_beta   90.00
_cell.angle_gamma   90.00
#
_symmetry.space_group_name_H-M   'P 1'
#
loop_
_entity.id
_entity.type
_entity.pdbx_description
1 polymer ?
#
loop_
_entity_poly.entity_id
_entity_poly.type
_entity_poly.pdbx_seq_one_letter_code
_entity_poly.pdbx_strand_id
1 'polypeptide(L)'
;MSNKQNVPTFQIHCSNVPDILEGPVVSCDKRTLVQDFLGLHQLLRQDGAVLIYSGQWQYIPALAIIRILKGKQRFSLPWPLIDESLDA
;
A
#
# COMPACT_ATOMS: atom_id res chain seq x y z
N MET A 1 -13.16 13.84 12.90
CA MET A 1 -13.84 12.52 12.90
C MET A 1 -13.09 11.62 11.93
N SER A 2 -12.31 10.65 12.44
CA SER A 2 -11.50 9.77 11.58
C SER A 2 -12.44 8.79 10.86
N ASN A 3 -12.60 8.96 9.56
CA ASN A 3 -13.38 8.04 8.74
C ASN A 3 -12.56 6.76 8.56
N LYS A 4 -13.06 5.66 9.12
CA LYS A 4 -12.49 4.33 8.90
C LYS A 4 -12.89 3.86 7.50
N GLN A 5 -11.95 3.87 6.56
CA GLN A 5 -12.20 3.39 5.21
C GLN A 5 -11.88 1.90 5.13
N ASN A 6 -12.79 1.10 4.57
CA ASN A 6 -12.53 -0.31 4.24
C ASN A 6 -11.76 -0.37 2.93
N VAL A 7 -10.48 -0.70 3.00
CA VAL A 7 -9.58 -0.74 1.84
C VAL A 7 -9.25 -2.19 1.51
N PRO A 8 -9.23 -2.57 0.21
CA PRO A 8 -8.68 -3.85 -0.19
C PRO A 8 -7.19 -3.93 0.17
N THR A 9 -6.76 -5.09 0.63
CA THR A 9 -5.33 -5.39 0.78
C THR A 9 -4.77 -6.02 -0.48
N PHE A 10 -3.45 -5.92 -0.64
CA PHE A 10 -2.69 -6.59 -1.68
C PHE A 10 -1.58 -7.39 -1.02
N GLN A 11 -1.27 -8.55 -1.60
CA GLN A 11 -0.11 -9.37 -1.24
C GLN A 11 1.00 -9.09 -2.24
N ILE A 12 2.12 -8.56 -1.75
CA ILE A 12 3.30 -8.25 -2.56
C ILE A 12 4.37 -9.30 -2.28
N HIS A 13 4.75 -10.03 -3.32
CA HIS A 13 5.84 -10.98 -3.29
C HIS A 13 7.09 -10.29 -3.83
N CYS A 14 8.10 -10.15 -2.98
CA CYS A 14 9.36 -9.51 -3.33
C CYS A 14 10.45 -10.56 -3.61
N SER A 15 11.44 -10.22 -4.45
CA SER A 15 12.60 -11.08 -4.69
C SER A 15 13.59 -11.11 -3.54
N ASN A 16 13.63 -10.05 -2.75
CA ASN A 16 14.66 -9.82 -1.74
C ASN A 16 14.16 -10.04 -0.31
N VAL A 17 12.86 -10.35 -0.15
CA VAL A 17 12.22 -10.58 1.16
C VAL A 17 11.50 -11.92 1.07
N PRO A 18 11.81 -12.89 1.96
CA PRO A 18 11.16 -14.20 1.94
C PRO A 18 9.68 -14.12 2.37
N ASP A 19 9.31 -13.10 3.14
CA ASP A 19 7.96 -12.93 3.66
C ASP A 19 7.04 -12.19 2.68
N ILE A 20 5.79 -12.63 2.62
CA ILE A 20 4.72 -11.99 1.85
C ILE A 20 4.24 -10.77 2.61
N LEU A 21 4.31 -9.61 1.97
CA LEU A 21 3.80 -8.37 2.55
C LEU A 21 2.33 -8.24 2.18
N GLU A 22 1.43 -8.35 3.16
CA GLU A 22 0.00 -8.11 2.99
C GLU A 22 -0.42 -6.81 3.67
N GLY A 23 -1.14 -5.97 2.94
CA GLY A 23 -1.57 -4.67 3.43
C GLY A 23 -2.25 -3.81 2.38
N PRO A 24 -2.92 -2.73 2.79
CA PRO A 24 -3.38 -1.70 1.85
C PRO A 24 -2.16 -1.01 1.21
N VAL A 25 -2.29 -0.71 -0.08
CA VAL A 25 -1.27 -0.02 -0.86
C VAL A 25 -1.66 1.44 -1.03
N VAL A 26 -0.69 2.32 -0.82
CA VAL A 26 -0.84 3.78 -0.95
C VAL A 26 0.05 4.28 -2.06
N SER A 27 -0.47 5.23 -2.82
CA SER A 27 0.26 5.95 -3.86
C SER A 27 1.37 6.82 -3.24
N CYS A 28 2.32 7.26 -4.07
CA CYS A 28 3.44 8.10 -3.63
C CYS A 28 3.03 9.41 -2.93
N ASP A 29 1.81 9.90 -3.18
CA ASP A 29 1.27 11.08 -2.51
C ASP A 29 0.87 10.85 -1.04
N LYS A 30 0.92 9.61 -0.54
CA LYS A 30 0.42 9.15 0.79
C LYS A 30 -1.04 9.51 1.10
N ARG A 31 -1.72 10.16 0.17
CA ARG A 31 -3.07 10.74 0.29
C ARG A 31 -4.07 10.01 -0.61
N THR A 32 -3.62 9.05 -1.40
CA THR A 32 -4.47 8.28 -2.30
C THR A 32 -4.24 6.78 -2.10
N LEU A 33 -5.32 6.06 -1.80
CA LEU A 33 -5.31 4.61 -1.68
C LEU A 33 -5.53 3.96 -3.02
N VAL A 34 -4.81 2.86 -3.23
CA VAL A 34 -4.99 2.02 -4.40
C VAL A 34 -6.13 1.07 -4.12
N GLN A 35 -7.26 1.24 -4.83
CA GLN A 35 -8.48 0.47 -4.55
C GLN A 35 -8.67 -0.73 -5.46
N ASP A 36 -7.95 -0.81 -6.58
CA ASP A 36 -8.04 -1.92 -7.51
C ASP A 36 -6.69 -2.24 -8.16
N PHE A 37 -6.68 -3.36 -8.88
CA PHE A 37 -5.47 -3.89 -9.50
C PHE A 37 -5.02 -3.08 -10.73
N LEU A 38 -5.94 -2.38 -11.41
CA LEU A 38 -5.66 -1.54 -12.57
C LEU A 38 -4.96 -0.24 -12.14
N GLY A 39 -5.48 0.41 -11.10
CA GLY A 39 -4.86 1.56 -10.46
C GLY A 39 -3.50 1.21 -9.86
N LEU A 40 -3.36 0.01 -9.27
CA LEU A 40 -2.07 -0.46 -8.78
C LEU A 40 -1.05 -0.60 -9.90
N HIS A 41 -1.44 -1.20 -11.03
CA HIS A 41 -0.58 -1.36 -12.18
C HIS A 41 -0.13 -0.01 -12.76
N GLN A 42 -1.03 0.99 -12.79
CA GLN A 42 -0.70 2.35 -13.23
C GLN A 42 0.29 3.03 -12.28
N LEU A 43 0.10 2.90 -10.97
CA LEU A 43 1.02 3.49 -9.98
C LEU A 43 2.41 2.85 -10.01
N LEU A 44 2.48 1.53 -10.11
CA LEU A 44 3.75 0.83 -10.33
C LEU A 44 4.48 1.33 -11.57
N ARG A 45 3.73 1.66 -12.63
CA ARG A 45 4.29 2.10 -13.91
C ARG A 45 4.73 3.56 -13.88
N GLN A 46 4.00 4.43 -13.18
CA GLN A 46 4.31 5.86 -13.10
C GLN A 46 5.46 6.14 -12.13
N ASP A 47 5.42 5.55 -10.93
CA ASP A 47 6.32 5.94 -9.84
C ASP A 47 7.48 4.95 -9.64
N GLY A 48 7.39 3.74 -10.22
CA GLY A 48 8.44 2.73 -10.10
C GLY A 48 8.59 2.17 -8.68
N ALA A 49 7.61 2.38 -7.79
CA ALA A 49 7.56 1.84 -6.44
C ALA A 49 6.13 1.79 -5.88
N VAL A 50 5.96 1.07 -4.78
CA VAL A 50 4.71 0.91 -4.03
C VAL A 50 4.98 1.06 -2.54
N LEU A 51 4.08 1.76 -1.84
CA LEU A 51 4.07 1.83 -0.38
C LEU A 51 2.98 0.89 0.18
N ILE A 52 3.35 -0.07 1.02
CA ILE A 52 2.41 -1.01 1.66
C ILE A 52 2.42 -0.86 3.18
N TYR A 53 1.25 -0.96 3.81
CA TYR A 53 1.13 -0.98 5.27
C TYR A 53 0.96 -2.40 5.79
N SER A 54 2.01 -3.00 6.33
CA SER A 54 1.98 -4.35 6.93
C SER A 54 2.43 -4.28 8.39
N GLY A 55 1.68 -3.54 9.20
CA GLY A 55 2.04 -3.18 10.59
C GLY A 55 3.03 -2.01 10.70
N GLN A 56 3.82 -1.77 9.66
CA GLN A 56 4.61 -0.56 9.43
C GLN A 56 4.56 -0.18 7.94
N TRP A 57 4.86 1.08 7.62
CA TRP A 57 4.98 1.54 6.24
C TRP A 57 6.25 0.98 5.60
N GLN A 58 6.09 0.27 4.49
CA GLN A 58 7.20 -0.31 3.74
C GLN A 58 7.19 0.24 2.32
N TYR A 59 8.34 0.77 1.91
CA TYR A 59 8.59 1.21 0.55
C TYR A 59 9.21 0.08 -0.26
N ILE A 60 8.57 -0.30 -1.36
CA ILE A 60 8.99 -1.41 -2.20
C ILE A 60 9.22 -0.90 -3.62
N PRO A 61 10.47 -0.89 -4.11
CA PRO A 61 10.74 -0.57 -5.51
C PRO A 61 10.05 -1.58 -6.44
N ALA A 62 9.50 -1.11 -7.56
CA ALA A 62 8.80 -1.96 -8.53
C ALA A 62 9.71 -3.08 -9.09
N LEU A 63 11.01 -2.80 -9.20
CA LEU A 63 12.03 -3.78 -9.61
C LEU A 63 12.18 -4.95 -8.64
N ALA A 64 11.86 -4.76 -7.35
CA ALA A 64 11.93 -5.81 -6.34
C ALA A 64 10.64 -6.66 -6.29
N ILE A 65 9.58 -6.24 -6.98
CA ILE A 65 8.28 -6.92 -6.96
C ILE A 65 8.25 -8.00 -8.04
N ILE A 66 8.12 -9.25 -7.60
CA ILE A 66 7.95 -10.40 -8.49
C ILE A 66 6.48 -10.53 -8.88
N ARG A 67 5.58 -10.41 -7.90
CA ARG A 67 4.15 -10.68 -8.09
C ARG A 67 3.32 -9.90 -7.11
N ILE A 68 2.14 -9.49 -7.56
CA ILE A 68 1.11 -8.90 -6.71
C ILE A 68 -0.15 -9.73 -6.84
N LEU A 69 -0.80 -10.01 -5.71
CA LEU A 69 -2.06 -10.72 -5.64
C LEU A 69 -3.06 -9.90 -4.83
N LYS A 70 -4.35 -10.15 -5.06
CA LYS A 70 -5.41 -9.57 -4.22
C LYS A 70 -5.32 -10.20 -2.84
N GLY A 71 -5.22 -9.36 -1.81
CA GLY A 71 -5.19 -9.82 -0.43
C GLY A 71 -6.53 -10.38 0.03
N LYS A 72 -6.47 -11.22 1.07
CA LYS A 72 -7.66 -11.92 1.59
C LYS A 72 -8.41 -11.08 2.61
N GLN A 73 -7.74 -10.10 3.20
CA GLN A 73 -8.30 -9.28 4.28
C GLN A 73 -8.79 -7.92 3.78
N ARG A 74 -9.70 -7.31 4.53
CA ARG A 74 -10.06 -5.90 4.36
C ARG A 74 -9.47 -5.16 5.54
N PHE A 75 -8.73 -4.10 5.26
CA PHE A 75 -8.05 -3.34 6.30
C PHE A 75 -8.80 -2.04 6.54
N SER A 76 -9.04 -1.73 7.82
CA SER A 76 -9.66 -0.48 8.25
C SER A 76 -8.55 0.49 8.59
N LEU A 77 -8.21 1.38 7.64
CA LEU A 77 -7.23 2.43 7.84
C LEU A 77 -7.91 3.70 8.34
N PRO A 78 -7.35 4.41 9.35
CA PRO A 78 -7.73 5.78 9.63
C PRO A 78 -7.42 6.65 8.40
N TRP A 79 -8.33 7.56 8.04
CA TRP A 79 -8.16 8.44 6.90
C TRP A 79 -8.44 9.91 7.25
N PRO A 80 -7.61 10.86 6.78
CA PRO A 80 -6.40 10.68 5.97
C PRO A 80 -5.25 10.05 6.77
N LEU A 81 -4.24 9.49 6.08
CA LEU A 81 -3.06 8.87 6.70
C LEU A 81 -2.07 9.87 7.33
N ILE A 82 -2.49 11.13 7.45
CA ILE A 82 -1.68 12.21 7.99
C ILE A 82 -1.58 11.96 9.48
N ASP A 83 -0.36 11.75 9.95
CA ASP A 83 -0.05 11.75 11.37
C ASP A 83 -0.14 13.21 11.84
N GLU A 84 -1.20 13.58 12.56
CA GLU A 84 -1.36 14.94 13.10
C GLU A 84 -0.23 15.34 14.06
N SER A 85 0.65 14.40 14.43
CA SER A 85 1.84 14.66 15.25
C SER A 85 3.07 15.18 14.49
N LEU A 86 3.05 15.20 13.15
CA LEU A 86 4.18 15.62 12.30
C LEU A 86 4.15 17.10 11.89
N ASP A 87 3.10 17.85 12.25
CA ASP A 87 2.95 19.30 11.99
C ASP A 87 3.05 20.18 13.26
N ALA A 88 3.59 19.64 14.37
CA ALA A 88 3.76 20.37 15.65
C ALA A 88 5.20 20.84 15.89
#